data_AF-A0A345ZZH2-F1
#
_entry.id   AF-A0A345ZZH2-F1
#
_cell.length_a   1.000
_cell.length_b   1.000
_cell.length_c   1.000
_cell.angle_alpha   90.00
_cell.angle_beta   90.00
_cell.angle_gamma   90.00
#
_symmetry.space_group_name_H-M   'P 1'
#
loop_
_entity.id
_entity.type
_entity.pdbx_description
1 polymer ?
#
loop_
_entity_poly.entity_id
_entity_poly.type
_entity_poly.pdbx_seq_one_letter_code
_entity_poly.pdbx_strand_id
1 'polypeptide(L)'
;MKIARFDGGRIGVVIDGTVRDVTAAAGIDPEEWPPVGPVRLIADFDKLKPALLKAAAGAKPVPLDQVRFETPVPWPNKLIAYPVNYRDHATEMTSVGFANVQGFFLKANSSLSGAADPIRAAARRQLAFDIVYVKRNP
;
A
#
# COMPACT_ATOMS: atom_id res chain seq x y z
N MET A 1 9.96 -8.44 6.45
CA MET A 1 8.62 -9.04 6.26
C MET A 1 7.87 -8.22 5.22
N LYS A 2 7.13 -8.86 4.31
CA LYS A 2 6.22 -8.20 3.36
C LYS A 2 4.79 -8.58 3.74
N ILE A 3 3.90 -7.60 3.86
CA ILE A 3 2.48 -7.79 4.19
C ILE A 3 1.64 -7.25 3.04
N ALA A 4 0.56 -7.94 2.71
CA ALA A 4 -0.36 -7.57 1.65
C ALA A 4 -1.82 -7.67 2.11
N ARG A 5 -2.68 -6.87 1.49
CA ARG A 5 -4.13 -7.06 1.49
C ARG A 5 -4.54 -7.77 0.21
N PHE A 6 -5.40 -8.78 0.30
CA PHE A 6 -5.82 -9.58 -0.84
C PHE A 6 -7.24 -10.14 -0.67
N ASP A 7 -7.85 -10.55 -1.78
CA ASP A 7 -9.12 -11.32 -1.84
C ASP A 7 -10.21 -10.87 -0.85
N GLY A 8 -10.60 -9.60 -0.90
CA GLY A 8 -11.67 -9.05 -0.07
C GLY A 8 -11.18 -8.57 1.30
N GLY A 9 -10.00 -7.96 1.38
CA GLY A 9 -9.47 -7.37 2.61
C GLY A 9 -8.76 -8.31 3.59
N ARG A 10 -8.51 -9.56 3.19
CA ARG A 10 -7.68 -10.52 3.95
C ARG A 10 -6.24 -10.03 4.07
N ILE A 11 -5.54 -10.45 5.12
CA ILE A 11 -4.14 -10.08 5.37
C ILE A 11 -3.23 -11.27 5.12
N GLY A 12 -2.20 -11.04 4.31
CA GLY A 12 -1.23 -12.05 3.93
C GLY A 12 0.21 -11.65 4.24
N VAL A 13 1.04 -12.62 4.62
CA VAL A 13 2.50 -12.48 4.63
C VAL A 13 3.04 -13.06 3.33
N VAL A 14 3.85 -12.27 2.60
CA VAL A 14 4.43 -12.69 1.33
C VAL A 14 5.81 -13.31 1.56
N ILE A 15 5.97 -14.58 1.19
CA ILE A 15 7.15 -15.42 1.38
C ILE A 15 7.36 -16.26 0.11
N ASP A 16 8.56 -16.23 -0.47
CA ASP A 16 8.99 -17.10 -1.58
C ASP A 16 7.99 -17.20 -2.74
N GLY A 17 7.47 -16.06 -3.22
CA GLY A 17 6.51 -16.04 -4.34
C GLY A 17 5.12 -16.57 -3.98
N THR A 18 4.80 -16.66 -2.69
CA THR A 18 3.48 -17.07 -2.19
C THR A 18 2.96 -16.07 -1.15
N VAL A 19 1.64 -16.02 -0.99
CA VAL A 19 0.98 -15.35 0.13
C VAL A 19 0.51 -16.40 1.13
N ARG A 20 0.71 -16.11 2.42
CA ARG A 20 0.28 -16.91 3.56
C ARG A 20 -0.77 -16.13 4.33
N ASP A 21 -1.99 -16.65 4.40
CA ASP A 21 -3.08 -15.98 5.11
C ASP A 21 -2.81 -15.93 6.62
N VAL A 22 -2.84 -14.72 7.17
CA VAL A 22 -2.66 -14.44 8.59
C VAL A 22 -3.77 -13.56 9.16
N THR A 23 -4.90 -13.45 8.47
CA THR A 23 -6.01 -12.54 8.78
C THR A 23 -6.45 -12.64 10.23
N ALA A 24 -6.69 -13.87 10.72
CA ALA A 24 -7.07 -14.12 12.10
C ALA A 24 -5.96 -13.73 13.10
N ALA A 25 -4.69 -14.02 12.79
CA ALA A 25 -3.55 -13.65 13.64
C ALA A 25 -3.30 -12.13 13.66
N ALA A 26 -3.69 -11.43 12.60
CA ALA A 26 -3.68 -9.98 12.54
C ALA A 26 -4.85 -9.34 13.29
N GLY A 27 -5.85 -10.12 13.74
CA GLY A 27 -7.04 -9.62 14.42
C GLY A 27 -7.92 -8.73 13.54
N ILE A 28 -7.89 -8.96 12.23
CA ILE A 28 -8.61 -8.15 11.24
C ILE A 28 -9.86 -8.89 10.80
N ASP A 29 -10.99 -8.20 10.86
CA ASP A 29 -12.22 -8.59 10.20
C ASP A 29 -12.22 -8.01 8.77
N PRO A 30 -12.21 -8.85 7.71
CA PRO A 30 -12.23 -8.36 6.34
C PRO A 30 -13.48 -7.53 5.99
N GLU A 31 -14.59 -7.73 6.70
CA GLU A 31 -15.86 -7.03 6.49
C GLU A 31 -15.96 -5.74 7.33
N GLU A 32 -14.91 -5.38 8.09
CA GLU A 32 -14.89 -4.18 8.92
C GLU A 32 -15.15 -2.92 8.08
N TRP A 33 -16.12 -2.09 8.54
CA TRP A 33 -16.38 -0.78 7.97
C TRP A 33 -16.40 0.32 9.04
N PRO A 34 -15.58 1.39 8.89
CA PRO A 34 -14.57 1.59 7.85
C PRO A 34 -13.37 0.62 8.00
N PRO A 35 -12.70 0.23 6.89
CA PRO A 35 -11.64 -0.80 6.89
C PRO A 35 -10.31 -0.28 7.45
N VAL A 36 -10.28 0.04 8.75
CA VAL A 36 -9.12 0.62 9.45
C VAL A 36 -8.24 -0.44 10.13
N GLY A 37 -8.64 -1.72 10.10
CA GLY A 37 -7.83 -2.86 10.53
C GLY A 37 -6.34 -2.78 10.14
N PRO A 38 -5.99 -2.49 8.87
CA PRO A 38 -4.58 -2.37 8.45
C PRO A 38 -3.80 -1.26 9.18
N VAL A 39 -4.46 -0.16 9.55
CA VAL A 39 -3.84 0.92 10.33
C VAL A 39 -3.57 0.44 11.76
N ARG A 40 -4.51 -0.31 12.36
CA ARG A 40 -4.33 -0.93 13.69
C ARG A 40 -3.21 -1.95 13.68
N LEU A 41 -3.13 -2.78 12.65
CA LEU A 41 -2.03 -3.72 12.44
C LEU A 41 -0.66 -3.03 12.39
N ILE A 42 -0.56 -1.89 11.71
CA ILE A 42 0.68 -1.10 11.67
C ILE A 42 1.04 -0.57 13.06
N ALA A 43 0.05 -0.04 13.79
CA ALA A 43 0.26 0.49 15.13
C ALA A 43 0.73 -0.58 16.13
N ASP A 44 0.17 -1.79 16.05
CA ASP A 44 0.47 -2.92 16.93
C ASP A 44 1.50 -3.91 16.33
N PHE A 45 2.22 -3.52 15.28
CA PHE A 45 2.99 -4.46 14.46
C PHE A 45 4.02 -5.26 15.26
N ASP A 46 4.80 -4.62 16.12
CA ASP A 46 5.84 -5.31 16.90
C ASP A 46 5.26 -6.35 17.86
N LYS A 47 4.08 -6.08 18.43
CA LYS A 47 3.34 -7.02 19.28
C LYS A 47 2.78 -8.19 18.48
N LEU A 48 2.25 -7.93 17.29
CA LEU A 48 1.59 -8.94 16.45
C LEU A 48 2.57 -9.78 15.63
N LYS A 49 3.74 -9.24 15.30
CA LYS A 49 4.74 -9.85 14.41
C LYS A 49 5.09 -11.31 14.76
N PRO A 50 5.29 -11.71 16.03
CA PRO A 50 5.54 -13.12 16.36
C PRO A 50 4.35 -14.03 16.00
N ALA A 51 3.12 -13.59 16.27
CA ALA A 51 1.90 -14.33 15.94
C ALA A 51 1.70 -14.45 14.42
N LEU A 52 1.98 -13.38 13.68
CA LEU A 52 1.92 -13.38 12.20
C LEU A 52 2.92 -14.37 11.60
N LEU A 53 4.17 -14.40 12.10
CA LEU A 53 5.18 -15.35 11.63
C LEU A 53 4.78 -16.80 11.93
N LYS A 54 4.28 -17.06 13.14
CA LYS A 54 3.80 -18.38 13.53
C LYS A 54 2.64 -18.84 12.66
N ALA A 55 1.67 -17.96 12.41
CA ALA A 55 0.53 -18.26 11.54
C ALA A 55 0.98 -18.50 10.10
N ALA A 56 1.87 -17.66 9.56
CA ALA A 56 2.38 -17.80 8.20
C ALA A 56 3.13 -19.13 7.97
N ALA A 57 3.86 -19.62 8.97
CA ALA A 57 4.57 -20.90 8.90
C ALA A 57 3.62 -22.10 8.78
N GLY A 58 2.43 -22.02 9.39
CA GLY A 58 1.41 -23.08 9.33
C GLY A 58 0.38 -22.91 8.20
N ALA A 59 0.27 -21.73 7.61
CA ALA A 59 -0.71 -21.44 6.58
C ALA A 59 -0.32 -22.04 5.21
N LYS A 60 -1.32 -22.46 4.44
CA LYS A 60 -1.15 -22.95 3.07
C LYS A 60 -0.56 -21.84 2.18
N PRO A 61 0.53 -22.09 1.43
CA PRO A 61 0.99 -21.17 0.39
C PRO A 61 -0.03 -21.05 -0.74
N VAL A 62 -0.34 -19.82 -1.11
CA VAL A 62 -1.07 -19.51 -2.35
C VAL A 62 -0.14 -18.72 -3.28
N PRO A 63 0.08 -19.15 -4.52
CA PRO A 63 0.87 -18.38 -5.50
C PRO A 63 0.35 -16.95 -5.68
N LEU A 64 1.26 -15.98 -5.89
CA LEU A 64 0.88 -14.56 -5.99
C LEU A 64 -0.06 -14.26 -7.18
N ASP A 65 0.03 -15.04 -8.25
CA ASP A 65 -0.81 -14.92 -9.45
C ASP A 65 -2.21 -15.53 -9.28
N GLN A 66 -2.47 -16.22 -8.17
CA GLN A 66 -3.77 -16.81 -7.84
C GLN A 66 -4.59 -15.95 -6.87
N VAL A 67 -4.08 -14.80 -6.45
CA VAL A 67 -4.78 -13.87 -5.56
C VAL A 67 -4.91 -12.50 -6.20
N ARG A 68 -5.94 -11.77 -5.79
CA ARG A 68 -6.16 -10.38 -6.19
C ARG A 68 -5.63 -9.45 -5.11
N PHE A 69 -4.52 -8.77 -5.39
CA PHE A 69 -3.96 -7.79 -4.47
C PHE A 69 -4.73 -6.47 -4.46
N GLU A 70 -4.87 -5.92 -3.26
CA GLU A 70 -5.57 -4.66 -2.98
C GLU A 70 -4.59 -3.61 -2.46
N THR A 71 -5.07 -2.37 -2.30
CA THR A 71 -4.28 -1.34 -1.60
C THR A 71 -4.00 -1.81 -0.17
N PRO A 72 -2.74 -1.77 0.33
CA PRO A 72 -2.41 -2.29 1.66
C PRO A 72 -3.01 -1.48 2.81
N VAL A 73 -3.31 -0.18 2.58
CA VAL A 73 -3.94 0.71 3.56
C VAL A 73 -5.09 1.44 2.86
N PRO A 74 -6.33 0.92 2.93
CA PRO A 74 -7.46 1.48 2.18
C PRO A 74 -8.01 2.77 2.80
N TRP A 75 -7.78 3.01 4.09
CA TRP A 75 -8.34 4.16 4.80
C TRP A 75 -7.33 4.82 5.74
N PRO A 76 -6.28 5.47 5.21
CA PRO A 76 -5.34 6.22 6.04
C PRO A 76 -5.99 7.51 6.58
N ASN A 77 -5.43 8.10 7.63
CA ASN A 77 -5.92 9.40 8.14
C ASN A 77 -5.62 10.56 7.18
N LYS A 78 -4.43 10.53 6.54
CA LYS A 78 -3.95 11.50 5.57
C LYS A 78 -3.10 10.79 4.52
N LEU A 79 -3.17 11.28 3.27
CA LEU A 79 -2.27 10.88 2.20
C LEU A 79 -1.44 12.09 1.77
N ILE A 80 -0.22 12.17 2.31
CA ILE A 80 0.71 13.30 2.12
C ILE A 80 1.66 12.96 0.99
N ALA A 81 1.82 13.87 0.04
CA ALA A 81 2.71 13.73 -1.11
C ALA A 81 3.67 14.92 -1.20
N TYR A 82 4.91 14.62 -1.58
CA TYR A 82 5.93 15.63 -1.87
C TYR A 82 6.11 15.76 -3.38
N PRO A 83 5.94 16.97 -3.96
CA PRO A 83 6.18 17.21 -5.37
C PRO A 83 7.69 17.27 -5.64
N VAL A 84 8.13 16.79 -6.81
CA VAL A 84 9.48 17.08 -7.35
C VAL A 84 10.62 16.81 -6.33
N ASN A 85 10.64 15.60 -5.77
CA ASN A 85 11.63 15.20 -4.74
C ASN A 85 12.80 14.35 -5.29
N TYR A 86 12.97 14.32 -6.62
CA TYR A 86 14.09 13.69 -7.33
C TYR A 86 14.67 14.69 -8.33
N ARG A 87 16.00 14.76 -8.42
CA ARG A 87 16.69 15.71 -9.32
C ARG A 87 16.33 15.47 -10.78
N ASP A 88 16.35 14.21 -11.20
CA ASP A 88 16.04 13.84 -12.59
C ASP A 88 14.61 14.22 -12.98
N HIS A 89 13.66 14.05 -12.05
CA HIS A 89 12.26 14.46 -12.28
C HIS A 89 12.10 15.99 -12.33
N ALA A 90 12.89 16.75 -11.57
CA ALA A 90 12.92 18.21 -11.69
C ALA A 90 13.43 18.64 -13.08
N THR A 91 14.46 17.97 -13.59
CA THR A 91 14.98 18.20 -14.94
C THR A 91 13.95 17.86 -16.00
N GLU A 92 13.28 16.71 -15.90
CA GLU A 92 12.21 16.30 -16.82
C GLU A 92 11.07 17.34 -16.87
N MET A 93 10.61 17.81 -15.72
CA MET A 93 9.53 18.79 -15.66
C MET A 93 9.98 20.24 -15.96
N THR A 94 11.28 20.48 -16.16
CA THR A 94 11.86 21.84 -16.18
C THR A 94 11.42 22.66 -14.94
N SER A 95 11.26 21.99 -13.80
CA SER A 95 10.75 22.61 -12.58
C SER A 95 11.87 23.22 -11.77
N VAL A 96 11.72 24.49 -11.40
CA VAL A 96 12.58 25.18 -10.43
C VAL A 96 12.05 25.06 -8.99
N GLY A 97 10.83 24.57 -8.82
CA GLY A 97 10.18 24.43 -7.53
C GLY A 97 10.26 22.99 -7.02
N PHE A 98 11.26 22.72 -6.20
CA PHE A 98 11.41 21.46 -5.49
C PHE A 98 10.48 21.39 -4.27
N ALA A 99 10.30 20.17 -3.74
CA ALA A 99 9.49 19.91 -2.55
C ALA A 99 9.85 20.79 -1.34
N ASN A 100 11.13 21.18 -1.18
CA ASN A 100 11.58 22.05 -0.10
C ASN A 100 11.13 23.52 -0.25
N VAL A 101 10.68 23.92 -1.44
CA VAL A 101 10.16 25.27 -1.72
C VAL A 101 8.62 25.25 -1.75
N GLN A 102 8.02 24.25 -2.42
CA GLN A 102 6.57 24.16 -2.58
C GLN A 102 5.86 23.49 -1.39
N GLY A 103 6.60 22.82 -0.51
CA GLY A 103 6.04 22.05 0.59
C GLY A 103 5.42 20.73 0.12
N PHE A 104 4.54 20.18 0.95
CA PHE A 104 3.78 18.97 0.64
C PHE A 104 2.32 19.33 0.27
N PHE A 105 1.64 18.40 -0.38
CA PHE A 105 0.21 18.49 -0.64
C PHE A 105 -0.52 17.22 -0.19
N LEU A 106 -1.85 17.29 -0.12
CA LEU A 106 -2.71 16.15 0.19
C LEU A 106 -3.31 15.58 -1.09
N LYS A 107 -3.33 14.25 -1.18
CA LYS A 107 -4.18 13.52 -2.14
C LYS A 107 -5.45 13.07 -1.42
N ALA A 108 -6.56 13.01 -2.14
CA ALA A 108 -7.79 12.49 -1.58
C ALA A 108 -7.63 10.99 -1.27
N ASN A 109 -7.98 10.55 -0.06
CA ASN A 109 -7.91 9.13 0.30
C ASN A 109 -8.81 8.27 -0.62
N SER A 110 -9.92 8.84 -1.12
CA SER A 110 -10.80 8.20 -2.09
C SER A 110 -10.16 7.95 -3.45
N SER A 111 -8.94 8.44 -3.71
CA SER A 111 -8.17 8.13 -4.92
C SER A 111 -7.28 6.90 -4.78
N LEU A 112 -7.29 6.21 -3.62
CA LEU A 112 -6.53 4.98 -3.43
C LEU A 112 -7.15 3.84 -4.23
N SER A 113 -6.31 3.06 -4.90
CA SER A 113 -6.70 1.85 -5.63
C SER A 113 -5.66 0.75 -5.41
N GLY A 114 -6.09 -0.51 -5.49
CA GLY A 114 -5.20 -1.66 -5.45
C GLY A 114 -4.46 -1.89 -6.77
N ALA A 115 -3.44 -2.76 -6.71
CA ALA A 115 -2.61 -3.08 -7.88
C ALA A 115 -3.39 -3.77 -9.02
N ALA A 116 -4.50 -4.43 -8.69
CA ALA A 116 -5.37 -5.08 -9.66
C ALA A 116 -6.58 -4.24 -10.09
N ASP A 117 -6.66 -2.96 -9.69
CA ASP A 117 -7.71 -2.05 -10.12
C ASP A 117 -7.34 -1.32 -11.41
N PRO A 118 -8.27 -1.18 -12.37
CA PRO A 118 -8.02 -0.41 -13.57
C PRO A 118 -8.04 1.09 -13.27
N ILE A 119 -7.11 1.83 -13.87
CA ILE A 119 -7.17 3.30 -13.92
C ILE A 119 -8.22 3.71 -14.95
N ARG A 120 -9.28 4.37 -14.51
CA ARG A 120 -10.34 4.88 -15.39
C ARG A 120 -9.99 6.30 -15.86
N ALA A 121 -9.65 6.45 -17.13
CA ALA A 121 -9.32 7.75 -17.71
C ALA A 121 -10.55 8.66 -17.84
N ALA A 122 -10.42 9.92 -17.44
CA ALA A 122 -11.44 10.94 -17.74
C ALA A 122 -11.31 11.39 -19.20
N ALA A 123 -12.43 11.50 -19.90
CA ALA A 123 -12.52 11.60 -21.36
C ALA A 123 -11.82 12.81 -22.03
N ARG A 124 -11.20 13.75 -21.31
CA ARG A 124 -10.71 15.02 -21.89
C ARG A 124 -9.38 15.57 -21.33
N ARG A 125 -8.52 14.76 -20.72
CA ARG A 125 -7.19 15.24 -20.28
C ARG A 125 -6.10 14.19 -20.49
N GLN A 126 -4.89 14.66 -20.76
CA GLN A 126 -3.68 13.84 -20.74
C GLN A 126 -3.48 13.28 -19.32
N LEU A 127 -3.28 11.97 -19.22
CA LEU A 127 -2.88 11.31 -18.00
C LEU A 127 -1.35 11.26 -17.97
N ALA A 128 -0.76 11.79 -16.90
CA ALA A 128 0.66 11.62 -16.59
C ALA A 128 0.81 10.53 -15.52
N PHE A 129 1.93 9.81 -15.56
CA PHE A 129 2.25 8.74 -14.63
C PHE A 129 3.53 9.07 -13.89
N ASP A 130 3.46 9.14 -12.56
CA ASP A 130 4.62 9.33 -11.69
C ASP A 130 4.83 8.07 -10.85
N ILE A 131 6.02 7.48 -10.95
CA ILE A 131 6.44 6.37 -10.08
C ILE A 131 7.10 6.98 -8.85
N VAL A 132 6.48 6.78 -7.68
CA VAL A 132 7.01 7.26 -6.41
C VAL A 132 7.59 6.08 -5.63
N TYR A 133 8.88 6.16 -5.28
CA TYR A 133 9.53 5.19 -4.42
C TYR A 133 9.50 5.62 -2.96
N VAL A 134 9.19 4.68 -2.07
CA VAL A 134 9.61 4.77 -0.67
C VAL A 134 11.03 4.20 -0.60
N LYS A 135 12.03 5.07 -0.48
CA LYS A 135 13.41 4.64 -0.27
C LYS A 135 13.47 3.85 1.03
N ARG A 136 13.78 2.55 0.96
CA ARG A 136 14.15 1.79 2.16
C ARG A 136 15.48 2.36 2.62
N ASN A 137 15.54 2.88 3.85
CA ASN A 137 16.84 3.12 4.46
C ASN A 137 17.55 1.76 4.60
N PRO A 138 18.87 1.73 4.36
CA PRO A 138 19.68 0.52 4.53
C PRO A 138 19.56 -0.05 5.94
#